data_AF-A0A960QZQ7-F1
#
_entry.id   AF-A0A960QZQ7-F1
#
_cell.length_a   1.000
_cell.length_b   1.000
_cell.length_c   1.000
_cell.angle_alpha   90.00
_cell.angle_beta   90.00
_cell.angle_gamma   90.00
#
_symmetry.space_group_name_H-M   'P 1'
#
loop_
_entity.id
_entity.type
_entity.pdbx_description
1 polymer ?
#
loop_
_entity_poly.entity_id
_entity_poly.type
_entity_poly.pdbx_seq_one_letter_code
_entity_poly.pdbx_strand_id
1 'polypeptide(L)' 'MKKIVVMGGGTGNFAVLRGLKNFDVELSAIVSMADDGGSTGILRDELGVLPPGDVRQCLVALSNSSRLMRS' A
#
# COMPACT_ATOMS: atom_id res chain seq x y z
N MET A 1 -5.13 23.31 -1.50
CA MET A 1 -4.85 21.86 -1.62
C MET A 1 -5.98 21.08 -0.95
N LYS A 2 -6.58 20.09 -1.62
CA LYS A 2 -7.61 19.23 -1.01
C LYS A 2 -6.92 18.08 -0.23
N LYS A 3 -7.48 17.71 0.92
CA LYS A 3 -7.00 16.57 1.71
C LYS A 3 -7.84 15.34 1.40
N ILE A 4 -7.19 14.24 1.04
CA ILE A 4 -7.84 12.98 0.67
C ILE A 4 -7.26 11.86 1.52
N VAL A 5 -8.14 11.13 2.20
CA VAL A 5 -7.78 9.91 2.93
C VAL A 5 -8.35 8.73 2.17
N VAL A 6 -7.49 7.80 1.75
CA VAL A 6 -7.90 6.54 1.13
C VAL A 6 -7.86 5.43 2.18
N MET A 7 -8.96 4.73 2.37
CA MET A 7 -9.07 3.62 3.33
C MET A 7 -9.39 2.32 2.59
N GLY A 8 -8.65 1.25 2.84
CA GLY A 8 -8.87 -0.04 2.16
C GLY A 8 -7.74 -1.02 2.42
N GLY A 9 -7.54 -2.00 1.54
CA GLY A 9 -6.46 -2.98 1.61
C GLY A 9 -6.07 -3.49 0.22
N GLY A 10 -4.97 -4.25 0.15
CA GLY A 10 -4.53 -4.93 -1.06
C GLY A 10 -4.29 -4.03 -2.29
N THR A 11 -4.49 -4.64 -3.47
CA THR A 11 -4.12 -4.05 -4.78
C THR A 11 -5.03 -2.90 -5.23
N GLY A 12 -6.27 -2.84 -4.75
CA GLY A 12 -7.20 -1.75 -5.06
C GLY A 12 -6.70 -0.41 -4.51
N ASN A 13 -6.18 -0.42 -3.29
CA ASN A 13 -5.64 0.78 -2.65
C ASN A 13 -4.38 1.28 -3.39
N PHE A 14 -3.52 0.36 -3.85
CA PHE A 14 -2.35 0.68 -4.68
C PHE A 14 -2.72 1.43 -5.96
N ALA A 15 -3.74 0.96 -6.70
CA ALA A 15 -4.16 1.57 -7.96
C ALA A 15 -4.71 2.99 -7.74
N VAL A 16 -5.53 3.17 -6.71
CA VAL A 16 -6.13 4.47 -6.37
C VAL A 16 -5.06 5.48 -5.96
N LEU A 17 -4.13 5.11 -5.07
CA LEU A 17 -3.04 6.00 -4.63
C LEU A 17 -2.12 6.40 -5.80
N ARG A 18 -1.79 5.46 -6.70
CA ARG A 18 -1.00 5.74 -7.92
C ARG A 18 -1.68 6.73 -8.86
N GLY A 19 -3.00 6.67 -8.98
CA GLY A 19 -3.78 7.60 -9.79
C GLY A 19 -3.85 8.99 -9.15
N LEU A 20 -4.26 9.03 -7.88
CA LEU A 20 -4.46 10.27 -7.13
C LEU A 20 -3.18 11.09 -6.92
N LYS A 21 -2.02 10.43 -6.88
CA LYS A 21 -0.72 11.08 -6.75
C LYS A 21 -0.43 12.13 -7.85
N ASN A 22 -1.08 12.04 -9.01
CA ASN A 22 -0.84 12.96 -10.13
C ASN A 22 -1.67 14.26 -10.01
N PHE A 23 -2.45 14.43 -8.94
CA PHE A 23 -3.25 15.62 -8.68
C PHE A 23 -2.64 16.46 -7.55
N ASP A 24 -2.96 17.76 -7.52
CA ASP A 24 -2.53 18.67 -6.45
C ASP A 24 -3.35 18.47 -5.17
N VAL A 25 -3.06 17.38 -4.46
CA VAL A 25 -3.78 16.92 -3.26
C VAL A 25 -2.82 16.43 -2.16
N GLU A 26 -3.24 16.59 -0.91
CA GLU A 26 -2.59 15.99 0.25
C GLU A 26 -3.18 14.59 0.44
N LEU A 27 -2.38 13.54 0.20
CA LEU A 27 -2.83 12.15 0.29
C LEU A 27 -2.39 11.49 1.60
N SER A 28 -3.33 10.82 2.25
CA SER A 28 -3.08 9.91 3.36
C SER A 28 -3.73 8.56 3.05
N ALA A 29 -3.12 7.47 3.51
CA ALA A 29 -3.63 6.12 3.30
C ALA A 29 -3.78 5.39 4.64
N ILE A 30 -4.95 4.83 4.89
CA ILE A 30 -5.21 3.89 5.99
C ILE A 30 -5.41 2.52 5.35
N VAL A 31 -4.61 1.55 5.77
CA VAL A 31 -4.53 0.25 5.12
C VAL A 31 -4.87 -0.84 6.14
N SER A 32 -5.85 -1.67 5.81
CA SER A 32 -6.12 -2.92 6.51
C SER A 32 -5.05 -3.94 6.15
N MET A 33 -4.46 -4.59 7.15
CA MET A 33 -3.48 -5.68 7.01
C MET A 33 -4.14 -7.06 7.19
N ALA A 34 -5.46 -7.15 6.99
CA ALA A 34 -6.22 -8.36 7.28
C ALA A 34 -6.10 -9.44 6.19
N ASP A 35 -5.81 -9.06 4.94
CA ASP A 35 -6.05 -9.90 3.75
C ASP A 35 -4.82 -10.62 3.15
N ASP A 36 -3.72 -10.73 3.89
CA ASP A 36 -2.51 -11.43 3.43
C ASP A 36 -2.62 -12.97 3.43
N GLY A 37 -3.81 -13.53 3.18
CA GLY A 37 -4.10 -14.98 3.19
C GLY A 37 -3.35 -15.83 2.15
N GLY A 38 -2.42 -15.24 1.37
CA GLY A 38 -1.51 -15.93 0.44
C GLY A 38 -0.11 -16.16 1.01
N SER A 39 0.94 -16.14 0.17
CA SER A 39 2.36 -16.38 0.54
C SER A 39 2.92 -15.51 1.66
N THR A 40 2.18 -14.47 2.07
CA THR A 40 2.54 -13.53 3.15
C THR A 40 1.95 -13.96 4.51
N GLY A 41 0.94 -14.85 4.52
CA GLY A 41 0.38 -15.45 5.74
C GLY A 41 1.36 -16.37 6.46
N ILE A 42 2.26 -17.03 5.73
CA ILE A 42 3.31 -17.89 6.30
C ILE A 42 4.30 -17.04 7.11
N LEU A 43 4.72 -15.88 6.58
CA LEU A 43 5.60 -14.93 7.28
C LEU A 43 4.93 -14.31 8.51
N ARG A 44 3.61 -14.07 8.48
CA ARG A 44 2.84 -13.58 9.65
C ARG A 44 2.85 -14.61 10.77
N ASP A 45 2.63 -15.87 10.44
CA ASP A 45 2.54 -16.95 11.42
C ASP A 45 3.93 -17.39 11.94
N GLU A 46 5.00 -17.21 11.15
CA GLU A 46 6.39 -17.52 11.57
C GLU A 46 7.10 -16.39 12.34
N LEU A 47 6.83 -15.12 12.03
CA LEU A 47 7.56 -13.99 12.61
C LEU A 47 6.73 -13.12 13.56
N GLY A 48 5.42 -13.35 13.68
CA GLY A 48 4.53 -12.60 14.58
C GLY A 48 4.41 -11.10 14.26
N VAL A 49 4.89 -10.68 13.08
CA VAL A 49 4.84 -9.29 12.62
C VAL A 49 3.71 -9.12 11.61
N LEU A 50 3.08 -7.95 11.66
CA LEU A 50 2.06 -7.57 10.70
C LEU A 50 2.61 -7.71 9.27
N PRO A 51 1.85 -8.31 8.36
CA PRO A 51 2.35 -8.63 7.03
C PRO A 51 2.78 -7.33 6.32
N PRO A 52 4.06 -7.22 5.93
CA PRO A 52 4.62 -5.98 5.40
C PRO A 52 4.13 -5.67 3.97
N GLY A 53 3.40 -6.60 3.34
CA GLY A 53 3.01 -6.56 1.94
C GLY A 53 2.19 -5.33 1.58
N ASP A 54 1.13 -5.06 2.33
CA ASP A 54 0.16 -4.01 2.04
C ASP A 54 0.69 -2.60 2.33
N VAL A 55 1.48 -2.43 3.41
CA VAL A 55 2.17 -1.17 3.69
C VAL A 55 3.26 -0.91 2.65
N ARG A 56 4.04 -1.93 2.28
CA ARG A 56 5.06 -1.80 1.22
C ARG A 56 4.43 -1.37 -0.10
N GLN A 57 3.29 -1.97 -0.47
CA GLN A 57 2.58 -1.56 -1.68
C GLN A 57 2.18 -0.08 -1.64
N CYS A 58 1.63 0.41 -0.53
CA CYS A 58 1.24 1.82 -0.41
C CYS A 58 2.45 2.77 -0.46
N LEU A 59 3.56 2.40 0.18
CA LEU A 59 4.82 3.15 0.09
C LEU A 59 5.33 3.21 -1.35
N VAL A 60 5.32 2.09 -2.08
CA VAL A 60 5.70 2.06 -3.50
C VAL A 60 4.73 2.89 -4.35
N ALA A 61 3.43 2.85 -4.08
CA ALA A 61 2.41 3.62 -4.80
C ALA A 61 2.63 5.14 -4.68
N LEU A 62 3.02 5.59 -3.48
CA LEU A 62 3.26 6.99 -3.17
C LEU A 62 4.70 7.44 -3.48
N SER A 63 5.66 6.51 -3.56
CA SER A 63 7.06 6.81 -3.92
C SER A 63 7.19 7.38 -5.34
N ASN A 64 8.16 8.28 -5.55
CA ASN A 64 8.55 8.75 -6.90
C ASN A 64 9.41 7.73 -7.65
N SER A 65 9.50 6.49 -7.17
CA SER A 65 10.39 5.49 -7.73
C SER A 65 9.98 5.11 -9.15
N SER A 66 10.91 5.34 -10.07
CA SER A 66 10.92 4.74 -11.40
C SER A 66 10.88 3.21 -11.28
N ARG A 67 10.50 2.55 -12.38
CA ARG A 67 10.13 1.13 -12.57
C ARG A 67 11.02 0.03 -11.93
N LEU A 68 12.10 0.38 -11.23
CA LEU A 68 13.15 -0.50 -10.68
C LEU A 68 12.86 -1.14 -9.31
N MET A 69 11.80 -0.77 -8.57
CA MET A 69 11.47 -1.37 -7.26
C MET A 69 10.61 -2.66 -7.33
N ARG A 70 10.57 -3.32 -8.50
CA ARG A 70 9.94 -4.64 -8.69
C ARG A 70 11.00 -5.65 -9.15
N SER A 71 11.97 -5.93 -8.28
CA SER A 71 12.84 -7.10 -8.39
C SER A 71 12.77 -7.87 -7.08
#